data_AF-A0A4W2FEW0-F1
#
_entry.id   AF-A0A4W2FEW0-F1
#
_cell.length_a   1.000
_cell.length_b   1.000
_cell.length_c   1.000
_cell.angle_alpha   90.00
_cell.angle_beta   90.00
_cell.angle_gamma   90.00
#
_symmetry.space_group_name_H-M   'P 1'
#
loop_
_entity.id
_entity.type
_entity.pdbx_description
1 polymer ?
#
loop_
_entity_poly.entity_id
_entity_poly.type
_entity_poly.pdbx_seq_one_letter_code
_entity_poly.pdbx_strand_id
1 'polypeptide(L)'
;MAPYHIHKYQDNDRKWVIDLFSKAMAEHIPTTFRHILKLPQTLVLLLGGPLALFLVSGSWVLAFVASLALFAALRFLAKYPWKQFKVMSLHTDLSDITKSYFSESGSCF
;
A
#
# COMPACT_ATOMS: atom_id res chain seq x y z
N MET A 1 6.94 35.23 12.55
CA MET A 1 6.09 34.63 11.49
C MET A 1 6.76 33.35 11.03
N ALA A 2 6.01 32.27 10.87
CA ALA A 2 6.58 30.99 10.49
C ALA A 2 7.08 31.02 9.02
N PRO A 3 8.18 30.33 8.68
CA PRO A 3 8.85 30.43 7.37
C PRO A 3 8.15 29.61 6.27
N TYR A 4 6.81 29.58 6.23
CA TYR A 4 6.07 28.85 5.21
C TYR A 4 4.92 29.69 4.65
N HIS A 5 4.66 29.52 3.35
CA HIS A 5 3.58 30.18 2.62
C HIS A 5 2.63 29.11 2.08
N ILE A 6 1.35 29.22 2.44
CA ILE A 6 0.29 28.34 1.95
C ILE A 6 -0.37 29.04 0.77
N HIS A 7 -0.46 28.36 -0.38
CA HIS A 7 -1.07 28.90 -1.59
C HIS A 7 -1.96 27.86 -2.26
N LYS A 8 -2.79 28.32 -3.21
CA LYS A 8 -3.60 27.44 -4.06
C LYS A 8 -2.71 26.70 -5.05
N TYR A 9 -3.14 25.49 -5.40
CA TYR A 9 -2.49 24.66 -6.40
C TYR A 9 -2.34 25.41 -7.74
N GLN A 10 -1.16 25.26 -8.33
CA GLN A 10 -0.83 25.72 -9.69
C GLN A 10 -0.28 24.54 -10.48
N ASP A 11 -0.40 24.58 -11.82
CA ASP A 11 0.12 23.49 -12.67
C ASP A 11 1.63 23.25 -12.52
N ASN A 12 2.37 24.28 -12.09
CA ASN A 12 3.80 24.15 -11.79
C ASN A 12 4.06 23.23 -10.57
N ASP A 13 3.08 23.11 -9.66
CA ASP A 13 3.16 22.25 -8.47
C ASP A 13 2.89 20.78 -8.80
N ARG A 14 2.37 20.46 -9.98
CA ARG A 14 1.92 19.12 -10.38
C ARG A 14 2.96 18.04 -10.08
N LYS A 15 4.22 18.31 -10.46
CA LYS A 15 5.32 17.35 -10.25
C LYS A 15 5.55 17.08 -8.76
N TRP A 16 5.49 18.12 -7.94
CA TRP A 16 5.68 18.02 -6.50
C TRP A 16 4.51 17.29 -5.82
N VAL A 17 3.27 17.59 -6.21
CA VAL A 17 2.06 16.91 -5.70
C VAL A 17 2.09 15.42 -6.04
N ILE A 18 2.45 15.04 -7.27
CA ILE A 18 2.56 13.64 -7.69
C ILE A 18 3.66 12.89 -6.91
N ASP A 19 4.80 13.54 -6.67
CA ASP A 19 5.90 12.95 -5.89
C ASP A 19 5.49 12.76 -4.43
N LEU A 20 4.91 13.80 -3.82
CA LEU A 20 4.39 13.75 -2.45
C LEU A 20 3.34 12.63 -2.30
N PHE A 21 2.37 12.56 -3.20
CA PHE A 21 1.38 11.49 -3.24
C PHE A 21 2.06 10.12 -3.34
N SER A 22 2.98 9.95 -4.28
CA SER A 22 3.68 8.68 -4.49
C SER A 22 4.46 8.23 -3.25
N LYS A 23 5.07 9.17 -2.53
CA LYS A 23 5.78 8.92 -1.28
C LYS A 23 4.81 8.53 -0.16
N ALA A 24 3.73 9.28 0.02
CA ALA A 24 2.70 8.97 1.02
C ALA A 24 2.11 7.57 0.81
N MET A 25 1.81 7.21 -0.44
CA MET A 25 1.34 5.87 -0.79
C MET A 25 2.36 4.76 -0.46
N ALA A 26 3.65 5.04 -0.61
CA ALA A 26 4.71 4.08 -0.29
C ALA A 26 4.82 3.83 1.23
N GLU A 27 4.55 4.83 2.05
CA GLU A 27 4.57 4.74 3.52
C GLU A 27 3.44 3.84 4.06
N HIS A 28 2.37 3.63 3.29
CA HIS A 28 1.25 2.79 3.69
C HIS A 28 1.55 1.29 3.53
N ILE A 29 2.50 0.91 2.68
CA ILE A 29 2.87 -0.49 2.44
C ILE A 29 3.36 -1.19 3.73
N PRO A 30 4.36 -0.67 4.48
CA PRO A 30 4.85 -1.31 5.69
C PRO A 30 3.81 -1.30 6.83
N THR A 31 2.98 -0.27 6.94
CA THR A 31 1.93 -0.19 7.97
C THR A 31 0.83 -1.21 7.71
N THR A 32 0.37 -1.36 6.46
CA THR A 32 -0.59 -2.40 6.07
C THR A 32 -0.01 -3.80 6.29
N PHE A 33 1.25 -4.04 5.94
CA PHE A 33 1.88 -5.34 6.20
C PHE A 33 1.89 -5.69 7.70
N ARG A 34 2.26 -4.73 8.56
CA ARG A 34 2.20 -4.91 10.02
C ARG A 34 0.78 -5.18 10.51
N HIS A 35 -0.21 -4.50 9.95
CA HIS A 35 -1.61 -4.73 10.30
C HIS A 35 -2.06 -6.14 9.90
N ILE A 36 -1.74 -6.57 8.67
CA ILE A 36 -2.02 -7.91 8.18
C ILE A 36 -1.40 -8.97 9.10
N LEU A 37 -0.16 -8.79 9.56
CA LEU A 37 0.49 -9.72 10.50
C LEU A 37 -0.17 -9.78 11.88
N LYS A 38 -0.94 -8.76 12.28
CA LYS A 38 -1.65 -8.73 13.56
C LYS A 38 -3.03 -9.40 13.49
N LEU A 39 -3.54 -9.69 12.29
CA LEU A 39 -4.84 -10.31 12.14
C LEU A 39 -4.83 -11.74 12.69
N PRO A 40 -5.86 -12.18 13.42
CA PRO A 40 -5.88 -13.53 13.99
C PRO A 40 -5.84 -14.60 12.89
N GLN A 41 -6.50 -14.35 11.76
CA GLN A 41 -6.54 -15.28 10.63
C GLN A 41 -5.18 -15.51 9.99
N THR A 42 -4.35 -14.48 9.87
CA THR A 42 -3.01 -14.60 9.31
C THR A 42 -2.06 -15.31 10.25
N LEU A 43 -2.20 -15.12 11.57
CA LEU A 43 -1.45 -15.90 12.56
C LEU A 43 -1.80 -17.39 12.50
N VAL A 44 -3.09 -17.72 12.40
CA VAL A 44 -3.56 -19.10 12.21
C VAL A 44 -3.00 -19.68 10.91
N LEU A 45 -3.03 -18.94 9.81
CA LEU A 45 -2.48 -19.41 8.53
C LEU A 45 -0.95 -19.60 8.60
N LEU A 46 -0.25 -18.65 9.21
CA LEU A 46 1.21 -18.60 9.24
C LEU A 46 1.81 -19.69 10.15
N LEU A 47 1.13 -20.04 11.25
CA LEU A 47 1.56 -21.11 12.14
C LEU A 47 0.92 -22.44 11.76
N GLY A 48 -0.38 -22.44 11.51
CA GLY A 48 -1.16 -23.64 11.22
C GLY A 48 -0.81 -24.28 9.88
N GLY A 49 -0.55 -23.48 8.84
CA GLY A 49 -0.20 -24.00 7.51
C GLY A 49 1.10 -24.81 7.53
N PRO A 50 2.24 -24.25 7.97
CA PRO A 50 3.50 -24.98 8.09
C PRO A 50 3.42 -26.16 9.06
N LEU A 51 2.70 -26.01 10.18
CA LEU A 51 2.53 -27.09 11.14
C LEU A 51 1.75 -28.28 10.55
N ALA A 52 0.66 -28.03 9.84
CA ALA A 52 -0.10 -29.07 9.15
C ALA A 52 0.75 -29.77 8.08
N LEU A 53 1.51 -29.01 7.29
CA LEU A 53 2.43 -29.57 6.30
C LEU A 53 3.53 -30.42 6.95
N PHE A 54 4.06 -29.99 8.09
CA PHE A 54 5.02 -30.77 8.85
C PHE A 54 4.42 -32.09 9.34
N LEU A 55 3.21 -32.06 9.92
CA LEU A 55 2.54 -33.26 10.42
C LEU A 55 2.21 -34.27 9.31
N VAL A 56 1.84 -33.80 8.12
CA VAL A 56 1.48 -34.66 6.99
C VAL A 56 2.72 -35.22 6.28
N SER A 57 3.77 -34.40 6.11
CA SER A 57 4.95 -34.79 5.33
C SER A 57 6.13 -35.31 6.15
N GLY A 58 6.17 -35.03 7.46
CA GLY A 58 7.32 -35.22 8.32
C GLY A 58 8.54 -34.33 7.99
N SER A 59 8.44 -33.46 6.98
CA SER A 59 9.57 -32.71 6.43
C SER A 59 9.67 -31.32 7.03
N TRP A 60 10.73 -31.09 7.79
CA TRP A 60 11.09 -29.78 8.31
C TRP A 60 11.39 -28.78 7.20
N VAL A 61 12.10 -29.22 6.15
CA VAL A 61 12.47 -28.36 5.01
C VAL A 61 11.20 -27.83 4.33
N LEU A 62 10.21 -28.69 4.11
CA LEU A 62 8.95 -28.29 3.47
C LEU A 62 8.20 -27.25 4.31
N ALA A 63 8.14 -27.44 5.63
CA ALA A 63 7.51 -26.49 6.54
C ALA A 63 8.22 -25.13 6.55
N PHE A 64 9.56 -25.11 6.53
CA PHE A 64 10.33 -23.87 6.44
C PHE A 64 10.09 -23.13 5.12
N VAL A 65 10.15 -23.84 3.99
CA VAL A 65 9.91 -23.26 2.67
C VAL A 65 8.49 -22.70 2.58
N ALA A 66 7.49 -23.44 3.09
CA ALA A 66 6.11 -22.98 3.13
C ALA A 66 5.96 -21.70 3.98
N SER A 67 6.63 -21.62 5.13
CA SER A 67 6.61 -20.43 5.99
C SER A 67 7.17 -19.20 5.27
N LEU A 68 8.31 -19.35 4.59
CA LEU A 68 8.92 -18.27 3.81
C LEU A 68 8.03 -17.84 2.64
N ALA A 69 7.41 -18.80 1.95
CA ALA A 69 6.49 -18.54 0.86
C ALA A 69 5.25 -17.78 1.34
N LEU A 70 4.66 -18.17 2.48
CA LEU A 70 3.53 -17.46 3.10
C LEU A 70 3.91 -16.02 3.48
N PHE A 71 5.07 -15.82 4.10
CA PHE A 71 5.56 -14.48 4.40
C PHE A 71 5.74 -13.61 3.15
N ALA A 72 6.33 -14.18 2.09
CA ALA A 72 6.51 -13.49 0.82
C ALA A 72 5.15 -13.13 0.18
N ALA A 73 4.19 -14.05 0.20
CA ALA A 73 2.84 -13.85 -0.29
C ALA A 73 2.11 -12.74 0.48
N LEU A 74 2.18 -12.73 1.81
CA LEU A 74 1.60 -11.67 2.65
C LEU A 74 2.22 -10.30 2.33
N ARG A 75 3.54 -10.24 2.14
CA ARG A 75 4.22 -8.99 1.76
C ARG A 75 3.79 -8.51 0.38
N PHE A 76 3.62 -9.43 -0.57
CA PHE A 76 3.11 -9.12 -1.90
C PHE A 76 1.67 -8.60 -1.82
N LEU A 77 0.79 -9.28 -1.09
CA LEU A 77 -0.61 -8.88 -0.87
C LEU A 77 -0.72 -7.52 -0.17
N ALA A 78 0.19 -7.19 0.74
CA ALA A 78 0.23 -5.87 1.36
C ALA A 78 0.63 -4.78 0.36
N LYS A 79 1.54 -5.06 -0.57
CA LYS A 79 2.11 -4.07 -1.51
C LYS A 79 1.24 -3.86 -2.76
N TYR A 80 0.63 -4.93 -3.27
CA TYR A 80 -0.03 -4.93 -4.56
C TYR A 80 -1.20 -3.94 -4.66
N PRO A 81 -2.14 -3.87 -3.69
CA PRO A 81 -3.26 -2.93 -3.73
C PRO A 81 -2.79 -1.48 -3.77
N TRP A 82 -1.77 -1.12 -2.98
CA TRP A 82 -1.22 0.23 -2.98
C TRP A 82 -0.55 0.60 -4.30
N LYS A 83 0.14 -0.35 -4.93
CA LYS A 83 0.72 -0.13 -6.26
C LYS A 83 -0.37 0.10 -7.30
N GLN A 84 -1.43 -0.72 -7.27
CA GLN A 84 -2.58 -0.59 -8.18
C GLN A 84 -3.32 0.72 -7.96
N PHE A 85 -3.63 1.06 -6.71
CA PHE A 85 -4.28 2.32 -6.34
C PHE A 85 -3.47 3.52 -6.83
N LYS A 86 -2.15 3.54 -6.57
CA LYS A 86 -1.28 4.61 -7.05
C LYS A 86 -1.35 4.75 -8.58
N VAL A 87 -1.25 3.64 -9.32
CA VAL A 87 -1.32 3.68 -10.80
C VAL A 87 -2.68 4.18 -11.27
N MET A 88 -3.77 3.72 -10.66
CA MET A 88 -5.13 4.15 -10.97
C MET A 88 -5.27 5.66 -10.75
N SER A 89 -4.95 6.16 -9.55
CA SER A 89 -5.05 7.59 -9.22
C SER A 89 -4.18 8.46 -10.13
N LEU A 90 -3.01 7.99 -10.55
CA LEU A 90 -2.14 8.72 -11.49
C LEU A 90 -2.74 8.82 -12.89
N HIS A 91 -3.48 7.81 -13.32
CA HIS A 91 -4.11 7.78 -14.64
C HIS A 91 -5.51 8.43 -14.65
N THR A 92 -6.19 8.49 -13.49
CA THR A 92 -7.50 9.15 -13.35
C THR A 92 -7.32 10.53 -12.73
N ASP A 93 -7.42 10.64 -11.42
CA ASP A 93 -7.70 11.89 -10.72
C ASP A 93 -6.50 12.86 -10.75
N LEU A 94 -5.28 12.32 -10.77
CA LEU A 94 -4.04 13.09 -10.85
C LEU A 94 -3.54 13.29 -12.30
N SER A 95 -4.23 12.71 -13.29
CA SER A 95 -3.89 12.95 -14.70
C SER A 95 -4.13 14.43 -15.05
N ASP A 96 -5.28 14.95 -14.61
CA ASP A 96 -5.72 16.34 -14.67
C ASP A 96 -6.34 16.73 -13.32
N ILE A 97 -5.49 17.28 -12.45
CA ILE A 97 -5.84 17.65 -11.07
C ILE A 97 -6.87 18.79 -11.07
N THR A 98 -6.66 19.80 -11.92
CA THR A 98 -7.53 20.97 -12.03
C THR A 98 -8.94 20.55 -12.42
N LYS A 99 -9.06 19.69 -13.42
CA LYS A 99 -10.36 19.14 -13.81
C LYS A 99 -10.96 18.24 -12.73
N SER A 100 -10.20 17.32 -12.15
CA SER A 100 -10.76 16.32 -11.24
C SER A 100 -11.19 16.90 -9.89
N TYR A 101 -10.51 17.95 -9.40
CA TYR A 101 -10.71 18.47 -8.05
C TYR A 101 -11.20 19.93 -7.98
N PHE A 102 -11.04 20.72 -9.05
CA PHE A 102 -11.35 22.16 -9.05
C PHE A 102 -12.44 22.57 -10.05
N SER A 103 -12.92 21.68 -10.93
CA SER A 103 -13.92 22.07 -11.94
C SER A 103 -15.35 22.17 -11.41
N GLU A 104 -15.65 21.58 -10.25
CA GLU A 104 -17.01 21.53 -9.71
C GLU A 104 -17.39 22.87 -9.05
N SER A 105 -18.59 23.37 -9.36
CA SER A 105 -19.13 24.62 -8.80
C SER A 105 -19.39 24.46 -7.30
N GLY A 106 -18.59 25.15 -6.48
CA GLY A 106 -18.60 24.99 -5.02
C GLY A 106 -17.40 24.24 -4.45
N SER A 107 -16.45 23.81 -5.30
CA SER A 107 -15.17 23.30 -4.82
C SER A 107 -14.48 24.36 -3.95
N CYS A 108 -14.19 24.00 -2.70
CA CYS A 108 -13.54 24.88 -1.72
C CYS A 108 -12.00 24.85 -1.81
N PHE A 109 -11.47 24.30 -2.90
CA PHE A 109 -10.05 24.15 -3.18
C PHE A 109 -9.54 25.30 -4.06
#